data_AF-A4BG21-F1
#
_entry.id   AF-A4BG21-F1
#
_cell.length_a   1.000
_cell.length_b   1.000
_cell.length_c   1.000
_cell.angle_alpha   90.00
_cell.angle_beta   90.00
_cell.angle_gamma   90.00
#
_symmetry.space_group_name_H-M   'P 1'
#
loop_
_entity.id
_entity.type
_entity.pdbx_description
1 polymer ?
#
loop_
_entity_poly.entity_id
_entity_poly.type
_entity_poly.pdbx_seq_one_letter_code
_entity_poly.pdbx_strand_id
1 'polypeptide(L)'
;MAKKSFFLKRLYIQAQERWANGIQSRGQRWFAHIDANLGDHAFLRAFWSNLHPLTHSVWRSNQPSPRRIRRLARRGFRTIVNLRGPSRWGSYALEKEACEQSGLTLINHKMYSRRMPTFKELQATKALFESL
;
A
#
# COMPACT_ATOMS: atom_id res chain seq x y z
N MET A 1 -3.33 -24.30 24.19
CA MET A 1 -2.80 -23.93 22.85
C MET A 1 -2.97 -22.44 22.49
N ALA A 2 -4.05 -21.76 22.91
CA ALA A 2 -4.34 -20.36 22.54
C ALA A 2 -3.31 -19.28 22.97
N LYS A 3 -2.64 -19.43 24.13
CA LYS A 3 -1.70 -18.42 24.65
C LYS A 3 -0.42 -18.25 23.81
N LYS A 4 0.14 -19.34 23.25
CA LYS A 4 1.35 -19.28 22.39
C LYS A 4 1.10 -18.53 21.08
N SER A 5 -0.07 -18.73 20.47
CA SER A 5 -0.49 -18.01 19.26
C SER A 5 -0.58 -16.50 19.47
N PHE A 6 -1.13 -16.08 20.63
CA PHE A 6 -1.22 -14.66 20.99
C PHE A 6 0.17 -14.00 21.17
N PHE A 7 1.10 -14.71 21.80
CA PHE A 7 2.47 -14.23 22.00
C PHE A 7 3.22 -14.02 20.67
N LEU A 8 3.18 -15.00 19.77
CA LEU A 8 3.81 -14.90 18.44
C LEU A 8 3.21 -13.77 17.61
N LYS A 9 1.88 -13.60 17.65
CA LYS A 9 1.20 -12.48 16.98
C LYS A 9 1.65 -11.13 17.52
N ARG A 10 1.85 -11.01 18.84
CA ARG A 10 2.33 -9.77 19.47
C ARG A 10 3.75 -9.45 19.03
N LEU A 11 4.65 -10.44 19.05
CA LEU A 11 6.02 -10.27 18.56
C LEU A 11 6.05 -9.86 17.09
N TYR A 12 5.19 -10.47 16.26
CA TYR A 12 5.08 -10.10 14.86
C TYR A 12 4.64 -8.64 14.68
N ILE A 13 3.62 -8.21 15.41
CA ILE A 13 3.14 -6.82 15.39
C ILE A 13 4.25 -5.86 15.86
N GLN A 14 4.99 -6.21 16.92
CA GLN A 14 6.12 -5.42 17.41
C GLN A 14 7.25 -5.34 16.37
N ALA A 15 7.52 -6.42 15.64
CA ALA A 15 8.52 -6.40 14.57
C ALA A 15 8.16 -5.40 13.44
N GLN A 16 6.88 -5.15 13.21
CA GLN A 16 6.42 -4.17 12.22
C GLN A 16 6.62 -2.71 12.67
N GLU A 17 6.92 -2.45 13.94
CA GLU A 17 7.24 -1.10 14.42
C GLU A 17 8.57 -0.58 13.86
N ARG A 18 9.42 -1.49 13.35
CA ARG A 18 10.71 -1.18 12.73
C ARG A 18 10.64 -0.16 11.58
N TRP A 19 9.49 -0.01 10.94
CA TRP A 19 9.26 0.96 9.86
C TRP A 19 8.03 1.84 10.08
N ALA A 20 7.55 1.94 11.33
CA ALA A 20 6.39 2.79 11.65
C ALA A 20 6.63 4.26 11.28
N ASN A 21 7.87 4.73 11.46
CA ASN A 21 8.31 6.09 11.11
C ASN A 21 9.01 6.17 9.75
N GLY A 22 8.76 5.20 8.87
CA GLY A 22 9.44 5.07 7.58
C GLY A 22 10.65 4.13 7.62
N ILE A 23 11.21 3.87 6.45
CA ILE A 23 12.34 2.95 6.25
C ILE A 23 13.64 3.77 6.30
N GLN A 24 14.44 3.56 7.34
CA GLN A 24 15.66 4.32 7.63
C GLN A 24 16.95 3.54 7.34
N SER A 25 16.87 2.21 7.22
CA SER A 25 18.06 1.37 6.98
C SER A 25 17.83 0.28 5.94
N ARG A 26 18.92 -0.25 5.37
CA ARG A 26 18.89 -1.40 4.45
C ARG A 26 18.26 -2.64 5.12
N GLY A 27 18.55 -2.85 6.40
CA GLY A 27 17.97 -3.96 7.18
C GLY A 27 16.46 -3.82 7.35
N GLN A 28 15.97 -2.62 7.72
CA GLN A 28 14.53 -2.36 7.81
C GLN A 28 13.84 -2.58 6.45
N ARG A 29 14.45 -2.11 5.36
CA ARG A 29 13.92 -2.33 4.00
C ARG A 29 13.81 -3.82 3.66
N TRP A 30 14.85 -4.59 3.97
CA TRP A 30 14.85 -6.04 3.75
C TRP A 30 13.74 -6.73 4.55
N PHE A 31 13.59 -6.42 5.83
CA PHE A 31 12.50 -6.97 6.64
C PHE A 31 11.12 -6.51 6.18
N ALA A 32 10.97 -5.26 5.73
CA ALA A 32 9.71 -4.75 5.17
C ALA A 32 9.34 -5.50 3.87
N HIS A 33 10.33 -5.87 3.05
CA HIS A 33 10.09 -6.73 1.88
C HIS A 33 9.64 -8.14 2.28
N ILE A 34 10.25 -8.74 3.31
CA ILE A 34 9.82 -10.04 3.83
C ILE A 34 8.39 -9.95 4.34
N ASP A 35 8.09 -8.94 5.17
CA ASP A 35 6.74 -8.71 5.71
C ASP A 35 5.70 -8.49 4.60
N ALA A 36 6.02 -7.67 3.60
CA ALA A 36 5.15 -7.44 2.46
C ALA A 36 4.85 -8.75 1.70
N ASN A 37 5.88 -9.56 1.43
CA ASN A 37 5.71 -10.78 0.68
C ASN A 37 5.01 -11.87 1.51
N LEU A 38 5.46 -12.17 2.72
CA LEU A 38 4.91 -13.28 3.51
C LEU A 38 3.65 -12.89 4.28
N GLY A 39 3.62 -11.71 4.91
CA GLY A 39 2.49 -11.23 5.70
C GLY A 39 1.34 -10.70 4.85
N ASP A 40 1.63 -9.79 3.92
CA ASP A 40 0.63 -9.17 3.02
C ASP A 40 0.49 -9.90 1.67
N HIS A 41 1.15 -11.05 1.50
CA HIS A 41 1.06 -11.88 0.30
C HIS A 41 1.42 -11.14 -0.99
N ALA A 42 2.33 -10.16 -0.91
CA ALA A 42 2.71 -9.32 -2.05
C ALA A 42 3.38 -10.11 -3.19
N PHE A 43 3.92 -11.31 -2.92
CA PHE A 43 4.55 -12.15 -3.93
C PHE A 43 3.57 -12.53 -5.04
N LEU A 44 2.29 -12.71 -4.72
CA LEU A 44 1.24 -12.97 -5.72
C LEU A 44 1.14 -11.83 -6.74
N ARG A 45 1.41 -10.59 -6.31
CA ARG A 45 1.35 -9.39 -7.15
C ARG A 45 2.54 -9.26 -8.11
N ALA A 46 3.58 -10.06 -7.93
CA ALA A 46 4.69 -10.18 -8.87
C ALA A 46 4.25 -10.92 -10.14
N PHE A 47 3.42 -11.95 -9.99
CA PHE A 47 2.89 -12.76 -11.09
C PHE A 47 1.57 -12.21 -11.64
N TRP A 48 0.72 -11.63 -10.79
CA TRP A 48 -0.58 -11.12 -11.17
C TRP A 48 -0.75 -9.63 -10.85
N SER A 49 -0.80 -8.82 -11.89
CA SER A 49 -1.15 -7.39 -11.80
C SER A 49 -2.45 -7.12 -12.54
N ASN A 50 -3.45 -6.63 -11.83
CA ASN A 50 -4.73 -6.18 -12.38
C ASN A 50 -4.68 -4.68 -12.72
N LEU A 51 -3.63 -4.25 -13.42
CA LEU A 51 -3.47 -2.88 -13.89
C LEU A 51 -4.29 -2.66 -15.15
N HIS A 52 -5.39 -1.90 -15.06
CA HIS A 52 -6.30 -1.65 -16.17
C HIS A 52 -6.71 -0.18 -16.26
N PRO A 53 -6.85 0.39 -17.47
CA PRO A 53 -7.39 1.73 -17.63
C PRO A 53 -8.87 1.76 -17.26
N LEU A 54 -9.30 2.83 -16.60
CA LEU A 54 -10.70 3.17 -16.38
C LEU A 54 -11.14 4.28 -17.34
N THR A 55 -10.23 5.23 -17.58
CA THR A 55 -10.38 6.33 -18.55
C THR A 55 -9.03 6.52 -19.26
N HIS A 56 -8.92 7.55 -20.10
CA HIS A 56 -7.63 7.93 -20.72
C HIS A 56 -6.57 8.35 -19.68
N SER A 57 -6.97 8.89 -18.53
CA SER A 57 -6.06 9.42 -17.51
C SER A 57 -6.05 8.63 -16.19
N VAL A 58 -7.02 7.75 -15.96
CA VAL A 58 -7.18 7.02 -14.69
C VAL A 58 -7.03 5.52 -14.90
N TRP A 59 -6.28 4.88 -14.00
CA TRP A 59 -6.03 3.44 -14.00
C TRP A 59 -6.34 2.85 -12.63
N ARG A 60 -6.82 1.60 -12.60
CA ARG A 60 -6.96 0.80 -11.38
C ARG A 60 -5.87 -0.27 -11.32
N SER A 61 -5.43 -0.61 -10.10
CA SER A 61 -4.47 -1.69 -9.85
C SER A 61 -4.59 -2.17 -8.41
N ASN A 62 -4.09 -3.37 -8.15
CA ASN A 62 -3.69 -3.86 -6.84
C ASN A 62 -2.45 -3.09 -6.36
N GLN A 63 -2.14 -3.22 -5.07
CA GLN A 63 -1.05 -2.47 -4.43
C GLN A 63 0.28 -2.74 -5.15
N PRO A 64 0.88 -1.71 -5.78
CA PRO A 64 2.06 -1.87 -6.60
C PRO A 64 3.31 -2.11 -5.75
N SER A 65 4.29 -2.84 -6.30
CA SER A 65 5.61 -2.95 -5.68
C SER A 65 6.46 -1.70 -5.95
N PRO A 66 7.53 -1.43 -5.17
CA PRO A 66 8.44 -0.31 -5.42
C PRO A 66 9.00 -0.25 -6.85
N ARG A 67 9.25 -1.42 -7.46
CA ARG A 67 9.70 -1.50 -8.86
C ARG A 67 8.60 -1.07 -9.83
N ARG A 68 7.34 -1.40 -9.54
CA ARG A 68 6.18 -1.02 -10.35
C ARG A 68 5.89 0.47 -10.22
N ILE A 69 5.96 1.03 -9.01
CA ILE A 69 5.80 2.46 -8.74
C ILE A 69 6.79 3.28 -9.58
N ARG A 70 8.08 2.94 -9.54
CA ARG A 70 9.12 3.57 -10.39
C ARG A 70 8.83 3.46 -11.89
N ARG A 71 8.23 2.34 -12.34
CA ARG A 71 7.83 2.16 -13.74
C ARG A 71 6.64 3.04 -14.10
N LEU A 72 5.66 3.17 -13.21
CA LEU A 72 4.51 4.05 -13.40
C LEU A 72 4.94 5.52 -13.45
N ALA A 73 5.83 5.96 -12.57
CA ALA A 73 6.40 7.31 -12.62
C ALA A 73 7.05 7.60 -13.99
N ARG A 74 7.88 6.68 -14.50
CA ARG A 74 8.48 6.79 -15.85
C ARG A 74 7.47 6.80 -17.00
N ARG A 75 6.27 6.25 -16.78
CA ARG A 75 5.16 6.28 -17.74
C ARG A 75 4.34 7.58 -17.66
N GLY A 76 4.71 8.53 -16.80
CA GLY A 76 4.04 9.82 -16.65
C GLY A 76 2.92 9.86 -15.62
N PHE A 77 2.72 8.79 -14.83
CA PHE A 77 1.82 8.85 -13.68
C PHE A 77 2.36 9.85 -12.67
N ARG A 78 1.47 10.59 -12.00
CA ARG A 78 1.83 11.61 -11.00
C ARG A 78 1.30 11.31 -9.60
N THR A 79 0.18 10.61 -9.52
CA THR A 79 -0.55 10.37 -8.27
C THR A 79 -0.93 8.91 -8.14
N ILE A 80 -0.79 8.36 -6.93
CA ILE A 80 -1.35 7.07 -6.52
C ILE A 80 -2.38 7.33 -5.42
N VAL A 81 -3.62 6.93 -5.67
CA VAL A 81 -4.69 6.94 -4.65
C VAL A 81 -4.75 5.57 -3.98
N ASN A 82 -4.30 5.49 -2.73
CA ASN A 82 -4.32 4.28 -1.93
C ASN A 82 -5.64 4.14 -1.18
N LEU A 83 -6.51 3.28 -1.71
CA LEU A 83 -7.80 2.95 -1.10
C LEU A 83 -7.70 2.01 0.11
N ARG A 84 -6.54 1.40 0.38
CA ARG A 84 -6.32 0.57 1.58
C ARG A 84 -6.00 1.43 2.82
N GLY A 85 -5.56 2.67 2.59
CA GLY A 85 -5.10 3.59 3.62
C GLY A 85 -3.77 3.18 4.26
N PRO A 86 -3.31 3.93 5.27
CA PRO A 86 -2.09 3.63 6.00
C PRO A 86 -2.21 2.31 6.76
N SER A 87 -1.12 1.55 6.82
CA SER A 87 -1.08 0.29 7.56
C SER A 87 0.31 -0.01 8.11
N ARG A 88 0.38 -0.95 9.06
CA ARG A 88 1.63 -1.44 9.64
C ARG A 88 2.43 -2.35 8.69
N TRP A 89 1.81 -2.81 7.60
CA TRP A 89 2.44 -3.75 6.68
C TRP A 89 3.59 -3.08 5.95
N GLY A 90 4.67 -3.84 5.74
CA GLY A 90 5.84 -3.42 4.98
C GLY A 90 5.48 -2.99 3.56
N SER A 91 4.40 -3.53 2.98
CA SER A 91 3.91 -3.13 1.66
C SER A 91 3.54 -1.65 1.59
N TYR A 92 2.91 -1.09 2.64
CA TYR A 92 2.59 0.33 2.71
C TYR A 92 3.84 1.19 2.92
N ALA A 93 4.73 0.79 3.83
CA ALA A 93 5.96 1.54 4.09
C ALA A 93 6.85 1.62 2.82
N LEU A 94 6.97 0.50 2.10
CA LEU A 94 7.69 0.43 0.82
C LEU A 94 7.01 1.23 -0.30
N GLU A 95 5.68 1.23 -0.36
CA GLU A 95 4.92 2.03 -1.31
C GLU A 95 5.13 3.53 -1.07
N LYS A 96 5.01 3.98 0.20
CA LYS A 96 5.27 5.36 0.60
C LYS A 96 6.68 5.81 0.22
N GLU A 97 7.70 5.03 0.62
CA GLU A 97 9.10 5.30 0.29
C GLU A 97 9.30 5.39 -1.23
N ALA A 98 8.73 4.46 -1.99
CA ALA A 98 8.90 4.42 -3.44
C ALA A 98 8.21 5.59 -4.16
N CYS A 99 7.04 6.03 -3.66
CA CYS A 99 6.36 7.22 -4.17
C CYS A 99 7.20 8.47 -3.92
N GLU A 100 7.68 8.67 -2.69
CA GLU A 100 8.56 9.79 -2.31
C GLU A 100 9.82 9.82 -3.21
N GLN A 101 10.50 8.69 -3.38
CA GLN A 101 11.69 8.58 -4.23
C GLN A 101 11.41 8.79 -5.73
N SER A 102 10.17 8.55 -6.19
CA SER A 102 9.79 8.69 -7.59
C SER A 102 9.10 10.02 -7.90
N GLY A 103 8.94 10.91 -6.92
CA GLY A 103 8.20 12.16 -7.07
C GLY A 103 6.70 11.97 -7.31
N LEU A 104 6.13 10.84 -6.88
CA LEU A 104 4.70 10.56 -6.98
C LEU A 104 3.99 11.03 -5.71
N THR A 105 2.83 11.67 -5.87
CA THR A 105 1.95 11.99 -4.75
C THR A 105 1.20 10.73 -4.31
N LEU A 106 1.36 10.32 -3.05
CA LEU A 106 0.59 9.23 -2.45
C LEU A 106 -0.55 9.80 -1.63
N ILE A 107 -1.79 9.64 -2.11
CA ILE A 107 -3.00 10.07 -1.40
C ILE A 107 -3.62 8.86 -0.73
N ASN A 108 -3.78 8.92 0.59
CA ASN A 108 -4.42 7.87 1.35
C ASN A 108 -5.91 8.19 1.52
N HIS A 109 -6.79 7.34 0.98
CA HIS A 109 -8.24 7.49 1.09
C HIS A 109 -8.89 6.15 1.42
N LYS A 110 -8.96 5.82 2.71
CA LYS A 110 -9.28 4.46 3.14
C LYS A 110 -10.74 4.08 2.85
N MET A 111 -10.91 3.00 2.09
CA MET A 111 -12.17 2.28 1.87
C MET A 111 -12.07 0.87 2.44
N TYR A 112 -13.21 0.23 2.70
CA TYR A 112 -13.26 -1.10 3.29
C TYR A 112 -13.85 -2.10 2.31
N SER A 113 -13.17 -3.24 2.12
CA SER A 113 -13.62 -4.29 1.19
C SER A 113 -14.69 -5.22 1.75
N ARG A 114 -14.86 -5.25 3.08
CA ARG A 114 -15.70 -6.24 3.80
C ARG A 114 -16.97 -5.63 4.40
N ARG A 115 -17.30 -4.39 4.03
CA ARG A 115 -18.57 -3.76 4.38
C ARG A 115 -18.98 -2.77 3.31
N MET A 116 -20.27 -2.46 3.28
CA MET A 116 -20.77 -1.39 2.43
C MET A 116 -20.20 -0.04 2.89
N PRO A 117 -19.82 0.84 1.94
CA PRO A 117 -19.46 2.20 2.27
C PRO A 117 -20.68 2.97 2.76
N THR A 118 -20.47 3.87 3.71
CA THR A 118 -21.52 4.82 4.12
C THR A 118 -21.70 5.90 3.06
N PHE A 119 -22.85 6.57 3.06
CA PHE A 119 -23.10 7.68 2.14
C PHE A 119 -22.04 8.79 2.25
N LYS A 120 -21.60 9.11 3.47
CA LYS A 120 -20.53 10.08 3.74
C LYS A 120 -19.19 9.65 3.12
N GLU A 121 -18.83 8.37 3.21
CA GLU A 121 -17.61 7.84 2.58
C GLU A 121 -17.69 7.90 1.05
N LEU A 122 -18.87 7.61 0.48
CA LEU A 122 -19.09 7.74 -0.97
C LEU A 122 -18.93 9.20 -1.43
N GLN A 123 -19.55 10.15 -0.72
CA GLN A 123 -19.41 11.57 -1.02
C GLN A 123 -17.94 12.04 -0.92
N ALA A 124 -17.21 11.63 0.12
CA ALA A 124 -15.79 11.96 0.26
C ALA A 124 -14.94 11.34 -0.87
N THR A 125 -15.24 10.11 -1.28
CA THR A 125 -14.56 9.45 -2.40
C THR A 125 -14.81 10.18 -3.71
N LYS A 126 -16.06 10.58 -3.97
CA LYS A 126 -16.42 11.38 -5.14
C LYS A 126 -15.66 12.71 -5.15
N ALA A 127 -15.72 13.46 -4.05
CA ALA A 127 -15.05 14.74 -3.91
C ALA A 127 -13.52 14.64 -4.12
N LEU A 128 -12.89 13.56 -3.62
CA LEU A 128 -11.48 13.31 -3.87
C LEU A 128 -11.21 13.17 -5.37
N PHE A 129 -11.94 12.32 -6.09
CA PHE A 129 -11.69 12.13 -7.52
C PHE A 129 -12.00 13.37 -8.36
N GLU A 130 -12.95 14.22 -7.93
CA GLU A 130 -13.23 15.50 -8.59
C GLU A 130 -12.13 16.56 -8.38
N SER A 131 -11.28 16.38 -7.36
CA SER A 131 -10.15 17.28 -7.06
C SER A 131 -8.83 16.92 -7.77
N LEU A 132 -8.78 15.80 -8.50
CA LEU A 132 -7.60 15.26 -9.17
C LEU A 132 -7.59 15.53 -10.67
#